data_AF-A0A2N9WQY2-F1
#
_entry.id   AF-A0A2N9WQY2-F1
#
_cell.length_a   1.000
_cell.length_b   1.000
_cell.length_c   1.000
_cell.angle_alpha   90.00
_cell.angle_beta   90.00
_cell.angle_gamma   90.00
#
_symmetry.space_group_name_H-M   'P 1'
#
loop_
_entity.id
_entity.type
_entity.pdbx_description
1 polymer ?
#
loop_
_entity_poly.entity_id
_entity_poly.type
_entity_poly.pdbx_seq_one_letter_code
_entity_poly.pdbx_strand_id
1 'polypeptide(L)'
;MSKIGLGICFLLLWYLPLRFGIGGMLLDVVLVILLLFYLYAVHIIDDGTEASIATDGNLYIAVLFEVAGQVCIAKGHVSAEDRSHVYAMTKKLQLDAEMEVLVRYAFNMGQMPNYPLRARLGQLYRAYSHDKRALMLFCKHMLEFALIDGRLHKNERHILNIIADEFRIPYAQMLIFASQTVRGQSNEYRHYWQTNEQWKQQRQRERYEQRRQQSRQQQQQYRQQQQSNRQSPPVGEQHDDAYQVLGISAKASVHEIKQAYRRLMNKYHPDKLVKQKLSAAEMQRATEHTQRIQAAYAYVKQLRGFV
;
A
#
# COMPACT_ATOMS: atom_id res chain seq x y z
N MET A 1 1.02 -39.22 9.42
CA MET A 1 0.51 -39.65 10.75
C MET A 1 1.68 -40.03 11.64
N SER A 2 2.12 -39.12 12.50
CA SER A 2 3.22 -39.35 13.45
C SER A 2 2.81 -40.41 14.48
N LYS A 3 3.73 -41.35 14.79
CA LYS A 3 3.56 -42.42 15.79
C LYS A 3 3.19 -41.89 17.19
N ILE A 4 3.33 -40.59 17.43
CA ILE A 4 2.99 -39.91 18.68
C ILE A 4 1.46 -39.73 18.84
N GLY A 5 0.73 -39.47 17.75
CA GLY A 5 -0.73 -39.25 17.80
C GLY A 5 -1.53 -40.51 18.13
N LEU A 6 -1.06 -41.67 17.68
CA LEU A 6 -1.68 -42.96 18.00
C LEU A 6 -1.52 -43.35 19.47
N GLY A 7 -0.40 -42.97 20.10
CA GLY A 7 -0.12 -43.27 21.51
C GLY A 7 -1.02 -42.51 22.49
N ILE A 8 -1.35 -41.26 22.17
CA ILE A 8 -2.21 -40.40 23.01
C ILE A 8 -3.67 -40.88 22.96
N CYS A 9 -4.16 -41.29 21.78
CA CYS A 9 -5.49 -41.90 21.65
C CYS A 9 -5.61 -43.21 22.43
N PHE A 10 -4.57 -44.06 22.45
CA PHE A 10 -4.58 -45.31 23.22
C PHE A 10 -4.58 -45.07 24.74
N LEU A 11 -3.86 -44.05 25.22
CA LEU A 11 -3.84 -43.71 26.65
C LEU A 11 -5.19 -43.14 27.13
N LEU A 12 -5.88 -42.34 26.30
CA LEU A 12 -7.21 -41.82 26.63
C LEU A 12 -8.30 -42.90 26.59
N LEU A 13 -8.21 -43.87 25.68
CA LEU A 13 -9.12 -45.02 25.62
C LEU A 13 -8.93 -45.99 26.79
N TRP A 14 -7.70 -46.13 27.31
CA TRP A 14 -7.42 -47.02 28.44
C TRP A 14 -7.83 -46.45 29.80
N TYR A 15 -7.89 -45.12 29.95
CA TYR A 15 -8.32 -44.46 31.19
C TYR A 15 -9.85 -44.31 31.32
N LEU A 16 -10.61 -44.79 30.33
CA LEU A 16 -12.07 -44.66 30.30
C LEU A 16 -12.85 -45.93 30.70
N PRO A 17 -12.44 -46.68 31.74
CA PRO A 17 -13.45 -47.40 32.51
C PRO A 17 -13.37 -47.05 33.99
N LEU A 18 -14.56 -46.96 34.59
CA LEU A 18 -14.85 -46.75 36.02
C LEU A 18 -14.95 -45.29 36.47
N ARG A 19 -16.07 -44.64 36.10
CA ARG A 19 -16.97 -44.09 37.12
C ARG A 19 -18.33 -43.65 36.54
N PHE A 20 -19.40 -44.16 37.15
CA PHE A 20 -20.80 -43.74 37.10
C PHE A 20 -21.74 -44.42 36.10
N GLY A 21 -22.95 -44.72 36.59
CA GLY A 21 -24.01 -45.47 35.91
C GLY A 21 -24.62 -44.76 34.70
N ILE A 22 -25.73 -45.30 34.19
CA ILE A 22 -26.34 -45.03 32.87
C ILE A 22 -26.38 -43.54 32.44
N GLY A 23 -26.46 -42.59 33.37
CA GLY A 23 -26.37 -41.14 33.08
C GLY A 23 -24.97 -40.62 32.69
N GLY A 24 -23.89 -41.24 33.15
CA GLY A 24 -22.49 -40.88 32.81
C GLY A 24 -22.12 -41.23 31.37
N MET A 25 -22.61 -42.37 30.87
CA MET A 25 -22.36 -42.82 29.48
C MET A 25 -22.81 -41.80 28.43
N LEU A 26 -23.94 -41.12 28.63
CA LEU A 26 -24.40 -40.09 27.69
C LEU A 26 -23.49 -38.86 27.70
N LEU A 27 -23.01 -38.47 28.88
CA LEU A 27 -22.11 -37.34 29.05
C LEU A 27 -20.73 -37.64 28.43
N ASP A 28 -20.24 -38.87 28.61
CA ASP A 28 -19.00 -39.34 27.99
C ASP A 28 -19.09 -39.40 26.47
N VAL A 29 -20.21 -39.89 25.92
CA VAL A 29 -20.45 -39.90 24.46
C VAL A 29 -20.51 -38.47 23.92
N VAL A 30 -21.20 -37.56 24.61
CA VAL A 30 -21.25 -36.14 24.20
C VAL A 30 -19.86 -35.51 24.29
N LEU A 31 -19.06 -35.83 25.30
CA LEU A 31 -17.73 -35.28 25.49
C LEU A 31 -16.75 -35.83 24.44
N VAL A 32 -16.87 -37.10 24.06
CA VAL A 32 -16.14 -37.69 22.93
C VAL A 32 -16.57 -37.07 21.61
N ILE A 33 -17.86 -36.83 21.38
CA ILE A 33 -18.35 -36.16 20.16
C ILE A 33 -17.87 -34.71 20.12
N LEU A 34 -17.89 -33.98 21.24
CA LEU A 34 -17.36 -32.62 21.34
C LEU A 34 -15.84 -32.58 21.18
N LEU A 35 -15.11 -33.57 21.70
CA LEU A 35 -13.68 -33.72 21.50
C LEU A 35 -13.37 -34.03 20.03
N LEU A 36 -14.14 -34.92 19.38
CA LEU A 36 -14.00 -35.21 17.95
C LEU A 36 -14.34 -33.99 17.09
N PHE A 37 -15.36 -33.21 17.46
CA PHE A 37 -15.73 -31.96 16.80
C PHE A 37 -14.66 -30.88 17.01
N TYR A 38 -14.10 -30.78 18.21
CA TYR A 38 -12.99 -29.90 18.54
C TYR A 38 -11.72 -30.29 17.78
N LEU A 39 -11.38 -31.58 17.71
CA LEU A 39 -10.26 -32.10 16.93
C LEU A 39 -10.46 -31.87 15.43
N TYR A 40 -11.68 -32.02 14.91
CA TYR A 40 -12.03 -31.68 13.52
C TYR A 40 -11.90 -30.17 13.27
N ALA A 41 -12.38 -29.33 14.19
CA ALA A 41 -12.27 -27.87 14.09
C ALA A 41 -10.81 -27.38 14.23
N VAL A 42 -9.99 -28.04 15.03
CA VAL A 42 -8.55 -27.78 15.18
C VAL A 42 -7.76 -28.24 13.95
N HIS A 43 -8.13 -29.36 13.31
CA HIS A 43 -7.52 -29.78 12.03
C HIS A 43 -7.86 -28.85 10.86
N ILE A 44 -8.94 -28.06 10.94
CA ILE A 44 -9.22 -26.97 10.00
C ILE A 44 -8.31 -25.75 10.24
N ILE A 45 -7.66 -25.64 11.41
CA ILE A 45 -6.91 -24.45 11.82
C ILE A 45 -5.38 -24.67 11.82
N ASP A 46 -4.85 -25.89 11.68
CA ASP A 46 -3.40 -26.10 11.59
C ASP A 46 -2.98 -27.24 10.64
N ASP A 47 -3.12 -27.03 9.33
CA ASP A 47 -2.41 -27.80 8.28
C ASP A 47 -1.29 -26.96 7.63
N GLY A 48 -0.73 -26.01 8.38
CA GLY A 48 0.57 -25.43 8.06
C GLY A 48 1.63 -26.20 8.84
N THR A 49 2.41 -27.08 8.22
CA THR A 49 3.88 -27.14 8.45
C THR A 49 4.65 -28.28 7.78
N GLU A 50 4.08 -29.41 7.35
CA GLU A 50 4.86 -30.43 6.60
C GLU A 50 4.44 -30.56 5.12
N ALA A 51 3.18 -30.25 4.86
CA ALA A 51 2.59 -29.80 3.60
C ALA A 51 3.17 -28.52 2.98
N SER A 52 4.39 -28.03 3.22
CA SER A 52 4.77 -26.66 2.80
C SER A 52 5.93 -26.59 1.79
N ILE A 53 6.60 -27.71 1.48
CA ILE A 53 7.81 -27.71 0.64
C ILE A 53 7.52 -28.25 -0.78
N ALA A 54 6.34 -28.80 -1.04
CA ALA A 54 5.84 -29.21 -2.36
C ALA A 54 4.62 -28.39 -2.84
N THR A 55 4.24 -27.34 -2.11
CA THR A 55 2.83 -26.94 -1.96
C THR A 55 2.52 -25.55 -2.49
N ASP A 56 3.55 -24.75 -2.78
CA ASP A 56 3.35 -23.42 -3.34
C ASP A 56 2.77 -23.50 -4.76
N GLY A 57 3.28 -24.42 -5.60
CA GLY A 57 2.77 -24.65 -6.95
C GLY A 57 1.30 -25.04 -6.98
N ASN A 58 0.87 -25.93 -6.08
CA ASN A 58 -0.51 -26.38 -6.01
C ASN A 58 -1.44 -25.27 -5.52
N LEU A 59 -0.99 -24.43 -4.58
CA LEU A 59 -1.74 -23.25 -4.15
C LEU A 59 -1.92 -22.26 -5.32
N TYR A 60 -0.87 -22.00 -6.09
CA TYR A 60 -0.95 -21.10 -7.24
C TYR A 60 -1.94 -21.62 -8.29
N ILE A 61 -1.84 -22.89 -8.68
CA ILE A 61 -2.73 -23.50 -9.66
C ILE A 61 -4.18 -23.54 -9.14
N ALA A 62 -4.41 -23.95 -7.88
CA ALA A 62 -5.74 -23.98 -7.29
C ALA A 62 -6.38 -22.58 -7.30
N VAL A 63 -5.69 -21.56 -6.75
CA VAL A 63 -6.24 -20.19 -6.70
C VAL A 63 -6.41 -19.60 -8.10
N LEU A 64 -5.51 -19.93 -9.04
CA LEU A 64 -5.62 -19.47 -10.43
C LEU A 64 -6.94 -19.93 -11.05
N PHE A 65 -7.26 -21.22 -10.96
CA PHE A 65 -8.46 -21.76 -11.57
C PHE A 65 -9.73 -21.48 -10.75
N GLU A 66 -9.64 -21.37 -9.42
CA GLU A 66 -10.75 -20.86 -8.60
C GLU A 66 -11.14 -19.43 -9.00
N VAL A 67 -10.17 -18.53 -9.14
CA VAL A 67 -10.45 -17.14 -9.52
C VAL A 67 -10.86 -17.04 -11.00
N ALA A 68 -10.31 -17.88 -11.89
CA ALA A 68 -10.80 -17.98 -13.26
C ALA A 68 -12.28 -18.39 -13.31
N GLY A 69 -12.71 -19.34 -12.47
CA GLY A 69 -14.12 -19.72 -12.33
C GLY A 69 -15.02 -18.54 -11.93
N GLN A 70 -14.56 -17.72 -10.97
CA GLN A 70 -15.24 -16.47 -10.59
C GLN A 70 -15.32 -15.46 -11.74
N VAL A 71 -14.24 -15.28 -12.50
CA VAL A 71 -14.22 -14.35 -13.64
C VAL A 71 -15.21 -14.80 -14.72
N CYS A 72 -15.19 -16.07 -15.11
CA CYS A 72 -16.09 -16.59 -16.14
C CYS A 72 -17.56 -16.54 -15.71
N ILE A 73 -17.89 -16.94 -14.47
CA ILE A 73 -19.29 -16.91 -13.99
C ILE A 73 -19.83 -15.49 -13.80
N ALA A 74 -18.97 -14.48 -13.70
CA ALA A 74 -19.38 -13.08 -13.54
C ALA A 74 -20.23 -12.55 -14.71
N LYS A 75 -20.17 -13.22 -15.87
CA LYS A 75 -21.05 -12.98 -17.04
C LYS A 75 -22.45 -13.58 -16.89
N GLY A 76 -22.69 -14.35 -15.84
CA GLY A 76 -23.95 -15.04 -15.53
C GLY A 76 -23.95 -16.54 -15.90
N HIS A 77 -23.05 -16.97 -16.78
CA HIS A 77 -22.84 -18.37 -17.12
C HIS A 77 -21.42 -18.58 -17.66
N VAL A 78 -20.91 -19.81 -17.59
CA VAL A 78 -19.63 -20.19 -18.20
C VAL A 78 -19.87 -20.68 -19.63
N SER A 79 -19.24 -20.04 -20.62
CA SER A 79 -19.40 -20.34 -22.05
C SER A 79 -18.59 -21.58 -22.49
N ALA A 80 -18.79 -22.02 -23.74
CA ALA A 80 -17.96 -23.06 -24.33
C ALA A 80 -16.53 -22.56 -24.62
N GLU A 81 -16.37 -21.27 -24.97
CA GLU A 81 -15.05 -20.67 -25.13
C GLU A 81 -14.29 -20.62 -23.80
N ASP A 82 -14.96 -20.27 -22.70
CA ASP A 82 -14.37 -20.26 -21.36
C ASP A 82 -13.78 -21.63 -20.99
N ARG A 83 -14.57 -22.70 -21.17
CA ARG A 83 -14.13 -24.08 -20.92
C ARG A 83 -12.95 -24.46 -21.81
N SER A 84 -13.01 -24.08 -23.09
CA SER A 84 -11.93 -24.35 -24.05
C SER A 84 -10.64 -23.61 -23.65
N HIS A 85 -10.75 -22.40 -23.12
CA HIS A 85 -9.62 -21.62 -22.63
C HIS A 85 -9.01 -22.21 -21.35
N VAL A 86 -9.83 -22.74 -20.43
CA VAL A 86 -9.34 -23.51 -19.27
C VAL A 86 -8.44 -24.66 -19.73
N TYR A 87 -8.89 -25.47 -20.69
CA TYR A 87 -8.08 -26.58 -21.24
C TYR A 87 -6.83 -26.09 -21.97
N ALA A 88 -6.92 -25.00 -22.74
CA ALA A 88 -5.74 -24.43 -23.39
C ALA A 88 -4.71 -23.95 -22.36
N MET A 89 -5.17 -23.39 -21.23
CA MET A 89 -4.32 -22.94 -20.15
C MET A 89 -3.61 -24.11 -19.45
N THR A 90 -4.29 -25.24 -19.20
CA THR A 90 -3.63 -26.41 -18.57
C THR A 90 -2.51 -26.95 -19.45
N LYS A 91 -2.71 -27.00 -20.78
CA LYS A 91 -1.64 -27.40 -21.72
C LYS A 91 -0.50 -26.38 -21.77
N LYS A 92 -0.80 -25.08 -21.75
CA LYS A 92 0.21 -24.00 -21.72
C LYS A 92 1.07 -24.05 -20.46
N LEU A 93 0.47 -24.40 -19.32
CA LEU A 93 1.17 -24.57 -18.04
C LEU A 93 1.84 -25.95 -17.89
N GLN A 94 1.73 -26.83 -18.90
CA GLN A 94 2.29 -28.18 -18.91
C GLN A 94 1.86 -29.02 -17.69
N LEU A 95 0.59 -28.90 -17.31
CA LEU A 95 0.03 -29.65 -16.19
C LEU A 95 -0.18 -31.12 -16.56
N ASP A 96 0.15 -32.02 -15.63
CA ASP A 96 -0.07 -33.46 -15.78
C ASP A 96 -1.54 -33.85 -15.52
N ALA A 97 -1.83 -35.15 -15.66
CA ALA A 97 -3.18 -35.68 -15.50
C ALA A 97 -3.74 -35.54 -14.06
N GLU A 98 -2.87 -35.55 -13.05
CA GLU A 98 -3.28 -35.35 -11.65
C GLU A 98 -3.71 -33.89 -11.43
N MET A 99 -2.92 -32.95 -11.93
CA MET A 99 -3.23 -31.53 -11.87
C MET A 99 -4.48 -31.15 -12.67
N GLU A 100 -4.81 -31.84 -13.76
CA GLU A 100 -6.09 -31.64 -14.47
C GLU A 100 -7.32 -31.89 -13.57
N VAL A 101 -7.24 -32.83 -12.62
CA VAL A 101 -8.30 -33.07 -11.63
C VAL A 101 -8.42 -31.88 -10.67
N LEU A 102 -7.30 -31.39 -10.16
CA LEU A 102 -7.25 -30.21 -9.29
C LEU A 102 -7.83 -28.99 -10.00
N VAL A 103 -7.46 -28.75 -11.26
CA VAL A 103 -7.96 -27.64 -12.08
C VAL A 103 -9.49 -27.67 -12.18
N ARG A 104 -10.07 -28.84 -12.50
CA ARG A 104 -11.53 -28.98 -12.61
C ARG A 104 -12.22 -28.72 -11.27
N TYR A 105 -11.67 -29.26 -10.18
CA TYR A 105 -12.21 -29.03 -8.85
C TYR A 105 -12.15 -27.55 -8.46
N ALA A 106 -10.97 -26.93 -8.58
CA ALA A 106 -10.73 -25.51 -8.31
C ALA A 106 -11.66 -24.60 -9.11
N PHE A 107 -11.79 -24.84 -10.43
CA PHE A 107 -12.66 -24.06 -11.30
C PHE A 107 -14.14 -24.15 -10.90
N ASN A 108 -14.60 -25.31 -10.42
CA ASN A 108 -15.97 -25.48 -9.92
C ASN A 108 -16.18 -24.79 -8.56
N MET A 109 -15.20 -24.88 -7.64
CA MET A 109 -15.23 -24.13 -6.38
C MET A 109 -15.32 -22.63 -6.61
N GLY A 110 -14.59 -22.15 -7.62
CA GLY A 110 -14.62 -20.77 -8.10
C GLY A 110 -15.99 -20.29 -8.57
N GLN A 111 -16.90 -21.16 -8.99
CA GLN A 111 -18.22 -20.76 -9.47
C GLN A 111 -19.27 -20.63 -8.36
N MET A 112 -18.92 -20.95 -7.11
CA MET A 112 -19.86 -20.95 -6.00
C MET A 112 -20.29 -19.51 -5.61
N PRO A 113 -21.58 -19.26 -5.27
CA PRO A 113 -22.11 -17.91 -4.98
C PRO A 113 -21.42 -17.16 -3.83
N ASN A 114 -20.72 -17.86 -2.94
CA ASN A 114 -20.05 -17.30 -1.76
C ASN A 114 -18.55 -17.62 -1.75
N TYR A 115 -17.93 -17.75 -2.92
CA TYR A 115 -16.50 -17.99 -3.00
C TYR A 115 -15.70 -16.85 -2.32
N PRO A 116 -14.79 -17.15 -1.38
CA PRO A 116 -14.11 -16.14 -0.57
C PRO A 116 -12.93 -15.50 -1.32
N LEU A 117 -13.23 -14.75 -2.40
CA LEU A 117 -12.25 -14.20 -3.35
C LEU A 117 -11.08 -13.47 -2.68
N ARG A 118 -11.35 -12.48 -1.83
CA ARG A 118 -10.29 -11.70 -1.16
C ARG A 118 -9.43 -12.54 -0.23
N ALA A 119 -10.02 -13.46 0.51
CA ALA A 119 -9.27 -14.32 1.43
C ALA A 119 -8.30 -15.24 0.67
N ARG A 120 -8.76 -15.82 -0.45
CA ARG A 120 -7.94 -16.69 -1.31
C ARG A 120 -6.83 -15.92 -2.03
N LEU A 121 -7.13 -14.74 -2.57
CA LEU A 121 -6.13 -13.84 -3.14
C LEU A 121 -5.11 -13.38 -2.08
N GLY A 122 -5.54 -13.06 -0.87
CA GLY A 122 -4.67 -12.70 0.24
C GLY A 122 -3.80 -13.85 0.72
N GLN A 123 -4.27 -15.10 0.63
CA GLN A 123 -3.44 -16.28 0.86
C GLN A 123 -2.36 -16.42 -0.22
N LEU A 124 -2.74 -16.30 -1.49
CA LEU A 124 -1.78 -16.34 -2.60
C LEU A 124 -0.74 -15.22 -2.50
N TYR A 125 -1.18 -13.99 -2.20
CA TYR A 125 -0.30 -12.85 -2.06
C TYR A 125 0.74 -13.06 -0.95
N ARG A 126 0.34 -13.64 0.19
CA ARG A 126 1.28 -13.93 1.29
C ARG A 126 2.36 -14.94 0.89
N ALA A 127 2.00 -15.98 0.12
CA ALA A 127 2.96 -16.95 -0.39
C ALA A 127 3.90 -16.35 -1.46
N TYR A 128 3.35 -15.54 -2.36
CA TYR A 128 4.06 -15.04 -3.55
C TYR A 128 4.47 -13.56 -3.48
N SER A 129 4.42 -12.91 -2.31
CA SER A 129 4.69 -11.46 -2.21
C SER A 129 6.11 -11.07 -2.66
N HIS A 130 7.05 -12.01 -2.53
CA HIS A 130 8.44 -11.89 -2.93
C HIS A 130 8.62 -12.05 -4.45
N ASP A 131 7.79 -12.86 -5.11
CA ASP A 131 7.83 -13.08 -6.55
C ASP A 131 6.78 -12.22 -7.27
N LYS A 132 7.16 -10.96 -7.53
CA LYS A 132 6.32 -10.03 -8.29
C LYS A 132 6.06 -10.48 -9.73
N ARG A 133 6.91 -11.35 -10.31
CA ARG A 133 6.69 -11.86 -11.66
C ARG A 133 5.55 -12.88 -11.67
N ALA A 134 5.50 -13.77 -10.68
CA ALA A 134 4.40 -14.72 -10.52
C ALA A 134 3.04 -14.01 -10.33
N LEU A 135 2.98 -12.99 -9.47
CA LEU A 135 1.75 -12.21 -9.26
C LEU A 135 1.30 -11.46 -10.54
N MET A 136 2.26 -10.89 -11.29
CA MET A 136 1.97 -10.26 -12.58
C MET A 136 1.49 -11.29 -13.63
N LEU A 137 2.06 -12.49 -13.64
CA LEU A 137 1.65 -13.58 -14.52
C LEU A 137 0.23 -14.05 -14.18
N PHE A 138 -0.10 -14.16 -12.90
CA PHE A 138 -1.46 -14.45 -12.45
C PHE A 138 -2.46 -13.42 -12.99
N CYS A 139 -2.17 -12.13 -12.79
CA CYS A 139 -3.01 -11.05 -13.30
C CYS A 139 -3.20 -11.10 -14.82
N LYS A 140 -2.14 -11.45 -15.57
CA LYS A 140 -2.23 -11.65 -17.01
C LYS A 140 -3.22 -12.74 -17.37
N HIS A 141 -3.13 -13.90 -16.71
CA HIS A 141 -4.07 -14.99 -16.98
C HIS A 141 -5.50 -14.61 -16.65
N MET A 142 -5.75 -13.87 -15.56
CA MET A 142 -7.09 -13.38 -15.23
C MET A 142 -7.62 -12.42 -16.31
N LEU A 143 -6.75 -11.60 -16.90
CA LEU A 143 -7.11 -10.77 -18.05
C LEU A 143 -7.36 -11.60 -19.32
N GLU A 144 -6.57 -12.65 -19.58
CA GLU A 144 -6.80 -13.58 -20.69
C GLU A 144 -8.20 -14.23 -20.57
N PHE A 145 -8.60 -14.69 -19.37
CA PHE A 145 -9.94 -15.23 -19.11
C PHE A 145 -11.07 -14.20 -19.27
N ALA A 146 -10.88 -13.00 -18.74
CA ALA A 146 -11.91 -11.95 -18.80
C ALA A 146 -12.17 -11.45 -20.24
N LEU A 147 -11.20 -11.64 -21.15
CA LEU A 147 -11.22 -11.07 -22.50
C LEU A 147 -11.31 -12.12 -23.61
N ILE A 148 -11.77 -13.33 -23.28
CA ILE A 148 -11.99 -14.41 -24.25
C ILE A 148 -12.92 -13.97 -25.39
N ASP A 149 -13.98 -13.20 -25.08
CA ASP A 149 -14.93 -12.65 -26.05
C ASP A 149 -14.48 -11.28 -26.63
N GLY A 150 -13.28 -10.82 -26.26
CA GLY A 150 -12.69 -9.56 -26.72
C GLY A 150 -13.31 -8.30 -26.11
N ARG A 151 -14.17 -8.41 -25.08
CA ARG A 151 -14.80 -7.27 -24.39
C ARG A 151 -14.76 -7.44 -22.88
N LEU A 152 -14.41 -6.38 -22.14
CA LEU A 152 -14.34 -6.46 -20.68
C LEU A 152 -15.62 -5.95 -20.02
N HIS A 153 -16.44 -6.87 -19.49
CA HIS A 153 -17.70 -6.53 -18.84
C HIS A 153 -17.49 -5.89 -17.46
N LYS A 154 -18.53 -5.21 -16.94
CA LYS A 154 -18.47 -4.49 -15.65
C LYS A 154 -18.16 -5.40 -14.46
N ASN A 155 -18.76 -6.58 -14.41
CA ASN A 155 -18.59 -7.52 -13.29
C ASN A 155 -17.18 -8.14 -13.27
N GLU A 156 -16.64 -8.50 -14.44
CA GLU A 156 -15.28 -9.00 -14.56
C GLU A 156 -14.26 -7.92 -14.19
N ARG A 157 -14.49 -6.68 -14.64
CA ARG A 157 -13.69 -5.53 -14.26
C ARG A 157 -13.67 -5.32 -12.74
N HIS A 158 -14.79 -5.54 -12.07
CA HIS A 158 -14.86 -5.48 -10.62
C HIS A 158 -13.94 -6.54 -9.97
N ILE A 159 -14.00 -7.79 -10.43
CA ILE A 159 -13.12 -8.88 -9.95
C ILE A 159 -11.64 -8.56 -10.20
N LEU A 160 -11.31 -8.07 -11.40
CA LEU A 160 -9.95 -7.68 -11.75
C LEU A 160 -9.41 -6.51 -10.89
N ASN A 161 -10.27 -5.57 -10.50
CA ASN A 161 -9.90 -4.52 -9.54
C ASN A 161 -9.62 -5.10 -8.15
N ILE A 162 -10.42 -6.06 -7.69
CA ILE A 162 -10.15 -6.75 -6.41
C ILE A 162 -8.79 -7.45 -6.47
N ILE A 163 -8.47 -8.14 -7.56
CA ILE A 163 -7.15 -8.80 -7.74
C ILE A 163 -6.01 -7.77 -7.67
N ALA A 164 -6.16 -6.65 -8.39
CA ALA A 164 -5.19 -5.57 -8.41
C ALA A 164 -4.94 -4.99 -7.00
N ASP A 165 -6.02 -4.76 -6.24
CA ASP A 165 -5.96 -4.26 -4.86
C ASP A 165 -5.24 -5.25 -3.93
N GLU A 166 -5.64 -6.53 -3.95
CA GLU A 166 -5.05 -7.56 -3.07
C GLU A 166 -3.56 -7.77 -3.37
N PHE A 167 -3.17 -7.74 -4.65
CA PHE A 167 -1.76 -7.90 -5.04
C PHE A 167 -0.94 -6.63 -4.94
N ARG A 168 -1.57 -5.51 -4.61
CA ARG A 168 -0.96 -4.17 -4.55
C ARG A 168 -0.31 -3.79 -5.88
N ILE A 169 -0.93 -4.18 -6.98
CA ILE A 169 -0.49 -3.87 -8.35
C ILE A 169 -1.48 -2.88 -8.93
N PRO A 170 -1.05 -1.66 -9.32
CA PRO A 170 -1.96 -0.71 -9.96
C PRO A 170 -2.66 -1.33 -11.17
N TYR A 171 -3.99 -1.20 -11.25
CA TYR A 171 -4.78 -1.75 -12.36
C TYR A 171 -4.26 -1.33 -13.75
N ALA A 172 -3.76 -0.09 -13.86
CA ALA A 172 -3.11 0.41 -15.07
C ALA A 172 -1.88 -0.41 -15.48
N GLN A 173 -1.05 -0.84 -14.51
CA GLN A 173 0.11 -1.70 -14.77
C GLN A 173 -0.30 -3.09 -15.24
N MET A 174 -1.39 -3.61 -14.68
CA MET A 174 -1.97 -4.88 -15.07
C MET A 174 -2.42 -4.89 -16.53
N LEU A 175 -3.16 -3.86 -16.92
CA LEU A 175 -3.55 -3.64 -18.32
C LEU A 175 -2.35 -3.41 -19.22
N ILE A 176 -1.29 -2.77 -18.70
CA ILE A 176 -0.10 -2.50 -19.48
C ILE A 176 0.54 -3.79 -19.99
N PHE A 177 0.65 -4.74 -19.08
CA PHE A 177 1.23 -6.03 -19.37
C PHE A 177 0.38 -6.86 -20.33
N ALA A 178 -0.94 -6.81 -20.21
CA ALA A 178 -1.83 -7.54 -21.11
C ALA A 178 -1.66 -7.14 -22.58
N SER A 179 -1.52 -5.85 -22.92
CA SER A 179 -1.36 -5.45 -24.33
C SER A 179 -0.04 -5.89 -24.95
N GLN A 180 1.01 -6.04 -24.14
CA GLN A 180 2.31 -6.50 -24.61
C GLN A 180 2.25 -7.97 -25.02
N THR A 181 1.29 -8.71 -24.45
CA THR A 181 1.14 -10.14 -24.64
C THR A 181 0.00 -10.52 -25.58
N VAL A 182 -1.03 -9.69 -25.68
CA VAL A 182 -2.13 -9.84 -26.64
C VAL A 182 -1.73 -9.12 -27.94
N ARG A 183 -0.84 -9.74 -28.72
CA ARG A 183 -0.57 -9.28 -30.09
C ARG A 183 -1.83 -9.50 -30.93
N GLY A 184 -2.53 -8.40 -31.24
CA GLY A 184 -3.46 -8.35 -32.36
C GLY A 184 -4.95 -8.59 -32.08
N GLN A 185 -5.43 -8.60 -30.83
CA GLN A 185 -6.87 -8.78 -30.56
C GLN A 185 -7.47 -7.73 -29.62
N SER A 186 -8.53 -7.09 -30.13
CA SER A 186 -9.44 -6.06 -29.59
C SER A 186 -9.00 -4.58 -29.66
N ASN A 187 -9.86 -3.79 -30.32
CA ASN A 187 -9.79 -2.33 -30.42
C ASN A 187 -9.99 -1.62 -29.06
N GLU A 188 -10.55 -2.32 -28.08
CA GLU A 188 -10.87 -1.77 -26.75
C GLU A 188 -9.60 -1.49 -25.92
N TYR A 189 -8.55 -2.31 -26.07
CA TYR A 189 -7.24 -2.00 -25.50
C TYR A 189 -6.68 -0.69 -26.08
N ARG A 190 -6.75 -0.50 -27.41
CA ARG A 190 -6.15 0.67 -28.10
C ARG A 190 -6.70 2.00 -27.56
N HIS A 191 -7.98 2.04 -27.21
CA HIS A 191 -8.61 3.22 -26.62
C HIS A 191 -8.13 3.49 -25.20
N TYR A 192 -7.98 2.44 -24.37
CA TYR A 192 -7.44 2.54 -23.02
C TYR A 192 -5.96 2.98 -23.02
N TRP A 193 -5.19 2.61 -24.05
CA TRP A 193 -3.80 3.04 -24.25
C TRP A 193 -3.66 4.53 -24.57
N GLN A 194 -4.49 5.05 -25.47
CA GLN A 194 -4.45 6.47 -25.83
C GLN A 194 -4.85 7.37 -24.66
N THR A 195 -5.87 6.97 -23.88
CA THR A 195 -6.31 7.71 -22.71
C THR A 195 -5.32 7.61 -21.54
N ASN A 196 -4.67 6.46 -21.31
CA ASN A 196 -3.65 6.33 -20.26
C ASN A 196 -2.36 7.12 -20.56
N GLU A 197 -1.91 7.20 -21.81
CA GLU A 197 -0.74 8.02 -22.15
C GLU A 197 -1.02 9.52 -21.97
N GLN A 198 -2.23 9.97 -22.34
CA GLN A 198 -2.69 11.32 -22.04
C GLN A 198 -2.76 11.56 -20.52
N TRP A 199 -3.31 10.62 -19.74
CA TRP A 199 -3.43 10.73 -18.29
C TRP A 199 -2.07 10.73 -17.57
N LYS A 200 -1.09 9.92 -18.03
CA LYS A 200 0.30 9.96 -17.56
C LYS A 200 0.96 11.30 -17.86
N GLN A 201 0.80 11.81 -19.09
CA GLN A 201 1.34 13.12 -19.48
C GLN A 201 0.69 14.25 -18.68
N GLN A 202 -0.62 14.16 -18.42
CA GLN A 202 -1.36 15.14 -17.65
C GLN A 202 -0.92 15.16 -16.18
N ARG A 203 -0.78 14.00 -15.53
CA ARG A 203 -0.23 13.90 -14.16
C ARG A 203 1.21 14.39 -14.05
N GLN A 204 2.03 14.15 -15.05
CA GLN A 204 3.39 14.70 -15.09
C GLN A 204 3.38 16.22 -15.27
N ARG A 205 2.50 16.74 -16.13
CA ARG A 205 2.29 18.19 -16.31
C ARG A 205 1.78 18.85 -15.04
N GLU A 206 0.77 18.29 -14.39
CA GLU A 206 0.24 18.79 -13.10
C GLU A 206 1.31 18.82 -12.02
N ARG A 207 2.14 17.77 -11.91
CA ARG A 207 3.25 17.73 -10.94
C ARG A 207 4.35 18.75 -11.27
N TYR A 208 4.64 18.94 -12.55
CA TYR A 208 5.58 19.96 -13.03
C TYR A 208 5.04 21.38 -12.76
N GLU A 209 3.75 21.61 -13.02
CA GLU A 209 3.06 22.88 -12.79
C GLU A 209 2.97 23.21 -11.30
N GLN A 210 2.60 22.24 -10.44
CA GLN A 210 2.61 22.41 -8.99
C GLN A 210 4.00 22.81 -8.48
N ARG A 211 5.06 22.13 -8.96
CA ARG A 211 6.45 22.48 -8.61
C ARG A 211 6.81 23.89 -9.09
N ARG A 212 6.41 24.26 -10.31
CA ARG A 212 6.62 25.61 -10.87
C ARG A 212 5.88 26.68 -10.07
N GLN A 213 4.65 26.40 -9.64
CA GLN A 213 3.84 27.29 -8.81
C GLN A 213 4.48 27.46 -7.42
N GLN A 214 4.92 26.38 -6.78
CA GLN A 214 5.66 26.46 -5.51
C GLN A 214 6.93 27.29 -5.65
N SER A 215 7.75 27.07 -6.69
CA SER A 215 8.95 27.88 -6.93
C SER A 215 8.63 29.35 -7.17
N ARG A 216 7.54 29.66 -7.91
CA ARG A 216 7.09 31.05 -8.11
C ARG A 216 6.65 31.72 -6.82
N GLN A 217 5.88 31.04 -5.98
CA GLN A 217 5.44 31.56 -4.68
C GLN A 217 6.62 31.84 -3.77
N GLN A 218 7.59 30.92 -3.72
CA GLN A 218 8.81 31.07 -2.94
C GLN A 218 9.64 32.26 -3.42
N GLN A 219 9.78 32.44 -4.75
CA GLN A 219 10.52 33.55 -5.32
C GLN A 219 9.81 34.91 -5.14
N GLN A 220 8.47 34.94 -5.13
CA GLN A 220 7.69 36.12 -4.80
C GLN A 220 7.85 36.52 -3.32
N GLN A 221 7.85 35.54 -2.40
CA GLN A 221 8.13 35.78 -0.98
C GLN A 221 9.52 36.38 -0.76
N TYR A 222 10.56 35.83 -1.40
CA TYR A 222 11.92 36.38 -1.33
C TYR A 222 12.00 37.82 -1.87
N ARG A 223 11.25 38.14 -2.94
CA ARG A 223 11.23 39.49 -3.53
C ARG A 223 10.54 40.52 -2.64
N GLN A 224 9.43 40.14 -2.00
CA GLN A 224 8.73 41.02 -1.05
C GLN A 224 9.59 41.30 0.19
N GLN A 225 10.33 40.31 0.69
CA GLN A 225 11.28 40.49 1.79
C GLN A 225 12.39 41.48 1.46
N GLN A 226 12.92 41.47 0.24
CA GLN A 226 13.95 42.43 -0.19
C GLN A 226 13.43 43.86 -0.37
N GLN A 227 12.16 44.03 -0.76
CA GLN A 227 11.54 45.34 -0.90
C GLN A 227 11.16 45.97 0.45
N SER A 228 10.68 45.17 1.41
CA SER A 228 10.41 45.62 2.78
C SER A 228 11.66 46.11 3.51
N ASN A 229 12.84 45.61 3.15
CA ASN A 229 14.11 45.98 3.78
C ASN A 229 14.72 47.27 3.21
N ARG A 230 14.06 47.94 2.24
CA ARG A 230 14.50 49.21 1.64
C ARG A 230 13.79 50.44 2.22
N GLN A 231 12.75 50.27 3.02
CA GLN A 231 12.00 51.36 3.65
C GLN A 231 12.21 51.32 5.17
N SER A 232 13.36 51.81 5.63
CA SER A 232 13.60 52.05 7.05
C SER A 232 12.99 53.40 7.48
N PRO A 233 12.33 53.50 8.66
CA PRO A 233 11.82 54.75 9.23
C PRO A 233 12.93 55.78 9.58
N PRO A 234 12.58 57.04 9.92
CA PRO A 234 13.55 58.10 10.20
C PRO A 234 14.39 57.83 11.45
N VAL A 235 15.63 58.32 11.42
CA VAL A 235 16.81 57.88 12.18
C VAL A 235 16.79 58.17 13.71
N GLY A 236 15.75 58.80 14.26
CA GLY A 236 15.78 59.37 15.62
C GLY A 236 15.40 58.45 16.79
N GLU A 237 14.34 57.64 16.67
CA GLU A 237 13.79 56.82 17.78
C GLU A 237 14.23 55.35 17.74
N GLN A 238 14.81 54.89 16.62
CA GLN A 238 15.10 53.48 16.39
C GLN A 238 16.40 52.98 17.02
N HIS A 239 17.27 53.90 17.45
CA HIS A 239 18.59 53.56 17.96
C HIS A 239 18.49 52.72 19.24
N ASP A 240 17.70 53.17 20.21
CA ASP A 240 17.58 52.46 21.49
C ASP A 240 16.75 51.18 21.36
N ASP A 241 15.75 51.16 20.47
CA ASP A 241 14.96 49.97 20.16
C ASP A 241 15.81 48.86 19.52
N ALA A 242 16.73 49.20 18.61
CA ALA A 242 17.58 48.20 17.95
C ALA A 242 18.55 47.48 18.92
N TYR A 243 19.12 48.21 19.90
CA TYR A 243 19.96 47.62 20.94
C TYR A 243 19.15 46.75 21.91
N GLN A 244 17.92 47.18 22.25
CA GLN A 244 17.00 46.40 23.09
C GLN A 244 16.54 45.11 22.39
N VAL A 245 16.17 45.16 21.11
CA VAL A 245 15.76 43.98 20.32
C VAL A 245 16.88 42.94 20.22
N LEU A 246 18.14 43.38 20.12
CA LEU A 246 19.30 42.50 20.13
C LEU A 246 19.75 42.10 21.55
N GLY A 247 19.19 42.71 22.58
CA GLY A 247 19.52 42.44 23.99
C GLY A 247 20.95 42.82 24.35
N ILE A 248 21.50 43.87 23.73
CA ILE A 248 22.89 44.30 23.89
C ILE A 248 22.96 45.76 24.33
N SER A 249 24.04 46.13 25.02
CA SER A 249 24.29 47.52 25.39
C SER A 249 24.67 48.34 24.16
N ALA A 250 24.34 49.63 24.17
CA ALA A 250 24.82 50.59 23.19
C ALA A 250 26.35 50.68 23.15
N LYS A 251 27.07 50.26 24.20
CA LYS A 251 28.54 50.22 24.24
C LYS A 251 29.15 48.86 23.84
N ALA A 252 28.33 47.90 23.41
CA ALA A 252 28.79 46.56 23.05
C ALA A 252 29.77 46.58 21.86
N SER A 253 30.75 45.68 21.92
CA SER A 253 31.74 45.48 20.86
C SER A 253 31.12 44.84 19.60
N VAL A 254 31.77 45.02 18.45
CA VAL A 254 31.35 44.40 17.17
C VAL A 254 31.23 42.87 17.28
N HIS A 255 32.11 42.26 18.06
CA HIS A 255 32.09 40.82 18.31
C HIS A 255 30.81 40.40 19.06
N GLU A 256 30.45 41.13 20.12
CA GLU A 256 29.23 40.88 20.90
C GLU A 256 27.96 41.07 20.07
N ILE A 257 27.94 42.08 19.19
CA ILE A 257 26.83 42.33 18.26
C ILE A 257 26.64 41.14 17.30
N LYS A 258 27.72 40.69 16.65
CA LYS A 258 27.70 39.52 15.73
C LYS A 258 27.30 38.25 16.48
N GLN A 259 27.76 38.08 17.73
CA GLN A 259 27.46 36.91 18.54
C GLN A 259 25.99 36.90 19.00
N ALA A 260 25.44 38.02 19.46
CA ALA A 260 24.04 38.15 19.85
C ALA A 260 23.10 37.86 18.67
N TYR A 261 23.39 38.43 17.49
CA TYR A 261 22.64 38.17 16.27
C TYR A 261 22.62 36.68 15.91
N ARG A 262 23.78 36.02 15.92
CA ARG A 262 23.87 34.57 15.65
C ARG A 262 23.06 33.75 16.65
N ARG A 263 23.10 34.08 17.95
CA ARG A 263 22.33 33.39 19.00
C ARG A 263 20.82 33.54 18.77
N LEU A 264 20.35 34.76 18.50
CA LEU A 264 18.94 35.05 18.27
C LEU A 264 18.41 34.38 17.00
N MET A 265 19.17 34.44 15.90
CA MET A 265 18.82 33.73 14.67
C MET A 265 18.76 32.22 14.89
N ASN A 266 19.71 31.66 15.63
CA ASN A 266 19.72 30.23 15.93
C ASN A 266 18.50 29.77 16.77
N LYS A 267 17.89 30.69 17.53
CA LYS A 267 16.72 30.43 18.37
C LYS A 267 15.41 30.55 17.59
N TYR A 268 15.30 31.52 16.68
CA TYR A 268 14.06 31.84 15.98
C TYR A 268 14.03 31.48 14.49
N HIS A 269 15.08 30.83 13.97
CA HIS A 269 15.13 30.50 12.54
C HIS A 269 13.93 29.61 12.13
N PRO A 270 13.17 29.99 11.08
CA PRO A 270 11.96 29.27 10.68
C PRO A 270 12.24 27.80 10.34
N ASP A 271 13.38 27.48 9.73
CA ASP A 271 13.78 26.09 9.43
C ASP A 271 13.93 25.19 10.67
N LYS A 272 14.33 25.74 11.82
CA LYS A 272 14.41 24.98 13.08
C LYS A 272 13.05 24.79 13.73
N LEU A 273 12.17 25.77 13.58
CA LEU A 273 10.83 25.79 14.15
C LEU A 273 9.87 24.89 13.36
N VAL A 274 10.08 24.74 12.04
CA VAL A 274 9.35 23.76 11.20
C VAL A 274 9.55 22.33 11.68
N LYS A 275 10.74 21.98 12.20
CA LYS A 275 11.03 20.65 12.76
C LYS A 275 10.30 20.37 14.09
N GLN A 276 9.81 21.41 14.77
CA GLN A 276 9.13 21.31 16.06
C GLN A 276 7.60 21.17 15.95
N LYS A 277 7.03 21.06 14.74
CA LYS A 277 5.58 20.90 14.49
C LYS A 277 4.71 22.01 15.10
N LEU A 278 5.18 23.25 15.07
CA LEU A 278 4.45 24.41 15.58
C LEU A 278 3.23 24.75 14.71
N SER A 279 2.21 25.36 15.32
CA SER A 279 1.01 25.82 14.63
C SER A 279 1.30 26.98 13.68
N ALA A 280 0.40 27.24 12.71
CA ALA A 280 0.57 28.31 11.73
C ALA A 280 0.69 29.72 12.38
N ALA A 281 -0.03 29.96 13.48
CA ALA A 281 0.02 31.23 14.20
C ALA A 281 1.38 31.43 14.92
N GLU A 282 1.97 30.37 15.45
CA GLU A 282 3.29 30.41 16.08
C GLU A 282 4.40 30.62 15.05
N MET A 283 4.27 29.98 13.88
CA MET A 283 5.16 30.18 12.74
C MET A 283 5.16 31.64 12.26
N GLN A 284 3.99 32.29 12.24
CA GLN A 284 3.86 33.70 11.87
C GLN A 284 4.58 34.61 12.88
N ARG A 285 4.33 34.43 14.18
CA ARG A 285 5.01 35.20 15.24
C ARG A 285 6.52 35.02 15.20
N ALA A 286 7.01 33.81 14.97
CA ALA A 286 8.43 33.53 14.84
C ALA A 286 9.07 34.21 13.62
N THR A 287 8.33 34.27 12.51
CA THR A 287 8.75 34.98 11.30
C THR A 287 8.85 36.49 11.57
N GLU A 288 7.85 37.07 12.24
CA GLU A 288 7.87 38.48 12.65
C GLU A 288 9.04 38.80 13.59
N HIS A 289 9.32 37.94 14.57
CA HIS A 289 10.47 38.09 15.46
C HIS A 289 11.80 38.03 14.69
N THR A 290 11.93 37.10 13.75
CA THR A 290 13.15 36.97 12.92
C THR A 290 13.39 38.22 12.08
N GLN A 291 12.33 38.78 11.49
CA GLN A 291 12.41 40.02 10.73
C GLN A 291 12.87 41.20 11.60
N ARG A 292 12.34 41.33 12.82
CA ARG A 292 12.78 42.37 13.77
C ARG A 292 14.26 42.24 14.13
N ILE A 293 14.75 41.02 14.37
CA ILE A 293 16.17 40.75 14.67
C ILE A 293 17.07 41.13 13.48
N GLN A 294 16.66 40.78 12.25
CA GLN A 294 17.40 41.11 11.03
C GLN A 294 17.45 42.61 10.78
N ALA A 295 16.33 43.32 10.95
CA ALA A 295 16.25 44.76 10.82
C ALA A 295 17.14 45.49 11.85
N ALA A 296 17.07 45.08 13.12
CA ALA A 296 17.90 45.65 14.18
C ALA A 296 19.41 45.44 13.93
N TYR A 297 19.82 44.24 13.48
CA TYR A 297 21.22 43.97 13.14
C TYR A 297 21.70 44.75 11.92
N ALA A 298 20.88 44.86 10.87
CA ALA A 298 21.21 45.65 9.69
C ALA A 298 21.41 47.13 10.03
N TYR A 299 20.54 47.68 10.89
CA TYR A 299 20.64 49.04 11.39
C TYR A 299 21.92 49.26 12.21
N VAL A 300 22.20 48.41 13.20
CA VAL A 300 23.42 48.51 14.02
C VAL A 300 24.69 48.32 13.17
N LYS A 301 24.65 47.46 12.17
CA LYS A 301 25.74 47.27 11.20
C LYS A 301 26.02 48.55 10.41
N GLN A 302 24.97 49.22 9.93
CA GLN A 302 25.10 50.48 9.19
C GLN A 302 25.63 51.62 10.08
N LEU A 303 25.14 51.73 11.31
CA LEU A 303 25.54 52.78 12.26
C LEU A 303 26.98 52.63 12.75
N ARG A 304 27.44 51.39 12.97
CA ARG A 304 28.79 51.08 13.48
C ARG A 304 29.83 50.81 12.39
N GLY A 305 29.43 50.82 11.11
CA GLY A 305 30.34 50.79 9.97
C GLY A 305 31.23 49.56 9.85
N PHE A 306 30.81 48.40 10.37
CA PHE A 306 31.61 47.16 10.29
C PHE A 306 31.12 46.24 9.16
N VAL A 307 32.06 45.62 8.44
CA VAL A 307 31.78 44.72 7.31
C VAL A 307 31.45 43.30 7.78
#